data_AF-A0A853KE93-F1
#
_entry.id   AF-A0A853KE93-F1
#
_cell.length_a   1.000
_cell.length_b   1.000
_cell.length_c   1.000
_cell.angle_alpha   90.00
_cell.angle_beta   90.00
_cell.angle_gamma   90.00
#
_symmetry.space_group_name_H-M   'P 1'
#
loop_
_entity.id
_entity.type
_entity.pdbx_description
1 polymer ?
#
loop_
_entity_poly.entity_id
_entity_poly.type
_entity_poly.pdbx_seq_one_letter_code
_entity_poly.pdbx_strand_id
1 'polypeptide(L)'
;MTILEQVTFDLDGTLADAPFERLVLPHVYREMERLGIATPQERLFQEQLRRFDEERRVDAFHWDDLVLQVLRAEGVQASIVMADLIEREDVAKALREEKLFPDVIAGLRAIRALGFGISVLTNGHARYQRAVFAKMGVDTLFDVIVGPDVLGISKPNPAVFTHESLKLPVRMHVGDLLTQDVAVAKGAGIRGVMVARPRQTVDGFERLRAYSPAERPRAALASGLLLQQYEKEHRYLARPLPPAPLTSESDAFPDAIVFSIEELPDLLRTP
;
A
#
# COMPACT_ATOMS: atom_id res chain seq x y z
N MET A 1 0.88 0.16 -29.70
CA MET A 1 1.78 1.16 -29.08
C MET A 1 2.80 0.42 -28.25
N THR A 2 4.08 0.76 -28.37
CA THR A 2 5.11 0.24 -27.48
C THR A 2 4.96 0.94 -26.14
N ILE A 3 4.75 0.19 -25.06
CA ILE A 3 4.70 0.75 -23.71
C ILE A 3 6.12 1.18 -23.33
N LEU A 4 6.30 2.45 -22.94
CA LEU A 4 7.61 3.02 -22.62
C LEU A 4 7.80 3.29 -21.12
N GLU A 5 6.71 3.51 -20.39
CA GLU A 5 6.71 3.83 -18.96
C GLU A 5 5.49 3.18 -18.29
N GLN A 6 5.46 3.20 -16.95
CA GLN A 6 4.36 2.65 -16.16
C GLN A 6 3.89 3.56 -15.03
N VAL A 7 2.67 3.30 -14.57
CA VAL A 7 2.15 3.82 -13.30
C VAL A 7 2.24 2.71 -12.25
N THR A 8 2.84 3.03 -11.11
CA THR A 8 2.88 2.12 -9.97
C THR A 8 1.84 2.51 -8.94
N PHE A 9 1.22 1.52 -8.31
CA PHE A 9 0.18 1.70 -7.31
C PHE A 9 0.57 1.04 -6.00
N ASP A 10 0.32 1.69 -4.88
CA ASP A 10 0.12 0.97 -3.62
C ASP A 10 -1.15 0.10 -3.70
N LEU A 11 -1.38 -0.76 -2.71
CA LEU A 11 -2.48 -1.71 -2.67
C LEU A 11 -3.52 -1.35 -1.60
N ASP A 12 -3.11 -1.37 -0.34
CA ASP A 12 -4.00 -1.38 0.83
C ASP A 12 -4.41 0.07 1.14
N GLY A 13 -5.68 0.41 0.88
CA GLY A 13 -6.17 1.78 0.93
C GLY A 13 -6.03 2.53 -0.40
N THR A 14 -5.32 1.98 -1.37
CA THR A 14 -5.22 2.56 -2.71
C THR A 14 -6.12 1.85 -3.73
N LEU A 15 -5.95 0.53 -3.90
CA LEU A 15 -6.71 -0.29 -4.85
C LEU A 15 -7.83 -1.08 -4.19
N ALA A 16 -7.66 -1.50 -2.93
CA ALA A 16 -8.63 -2.27 -2.17
C ALA A 16 -8.63 -1.88 -0.69
N ASP A 17 -9.72 -2.18 0.03
CA ASP A 17 -9.81 -1.98 1.48
C ASP A 17 -9.11 -3.12 2.23
N ALA A 18 -7.78 -3.05 2.25
CA ALA A 18 -6.86 -3.91 3.00
C ALA A 18 -7.26 -5.41 3.09
N PRO A 19 -7.49 -6.11 1.96
CA PRO A 19 -8.12 -7.43 1.96
C PRO A 19 -7.31 -8.48 2.72
N PHE A 20 -5.97 -8.42 2.67
CA PHE A 20 -5.13 -9.35 3.44
C PHE A 20 -5.34 -9.16 4.96
N GLU A 21 -5.29 -7.91 5.43
CA GLU A 21 -5.47 -7.61 6.85
C GLU A 21 -6.88 -7.90 7.35
N ARG A 22 -7.90 -7.60 6.54
CA ARG A 22 -9.30 -7.75 6.94
C ARG A 22 -9.83 -9.18 6.80
N LEU A 23 -9.33 -9.95 5.85
CA LEU A 23 -9.90 -11.26 5.50
C LEU A 23 -8.97 -12.44 5.77
N VAL A 24 -7.65 -12.24 5.79
CA VAL A 24 -6.67 -13.32 6.02
C VAL A 24 -6.19 -13.32 7.47
N LEU A 25 -5.71 -12.17 7.98
CA LEU A 25 -5.15 -12.10 9.34
C LEU A 25 -6.11 -12.55 10.47
N PRO A 26 -7.44 -12.31 10.42
CA PRO A 26 -8.34 -12.84 11.45
C PRO A 26 -8.36 -14.36 11.54
N HIS A 27 -8.08 -15.06 10.43
CA HIS A 27 -7.94 -16.51 10.45
C HIS A 27 -6.59 -16.92 11.05
N VAL A 28 -5.51 -16.19 10.78
CA VAL A 28 -4.21 -16.39 11.45
C VAL A 28 -4.35 -16.28 12.96
N TYR A 29 -4.98 -15.20 13.44
CA TYR A 29 -5.20 -14.98 14.87
C TYR A 29 -5.98 -16.12 15.52
N ARG A 30 -7.07 -16.57 14.89
CA ARG A 30 -7.87 -17.69 15.39
C ARG A 30 -7.08 -18.99 15.43
N GLU A 31 -6.26 -19.29 14.43
CA GLU A 31 -5.43 -20.51 14.46
C GLU A 31 -4.36 -20.43 15.55
N MET A 32 -3.75 -19.25 15.77
CA MET A 32 -2.82 -19.05 16.89
C MET A 32 -3.49 -19.21 18.25
N GLU A 33 -4.70 -18.68 18.44
CA GLU A 33 -5.49 -18.88 19.66
C GLU A 33 -5.80 -20.36 19.91
N ARG A 34 -6.14 -21.12 18.87
CA ARG A 34 -6.37 -22.58 18.97
C ARG A 34 -5.13 -23.35 19.36
N LEU A 35 -3.96 -22.84 19.00
CA LEU A 35 -2.65 -23.37 19.39
C LEU A 35 -2.20 -22.90 20.79
N GLY A 36 -3.04 -22.13 21.49
CA GLY A 36 -2.79 -21.69 22.86
C GLY A 36 -2.07 -20.35 22.99
N ILE A 37 -1.90 -19.59 21.90
CA ILE A 37 -1.30 -18.26 21.96
C ILE A 37 -2.34 -17.24 22.44
N ALA A 38 -2.10 -16.65 23.61
CA ALA A 38 -2.91 -15.55 24.11
C ALA A 38 -2.55 -14.24 23.40
N THR A 39 -3.58 -13.44 23.06
CA THR A 39 -3.46 -12.14 22.38
C THR A 39 -2.51 -12.16 21.16
N PRO A 40 -2.77 -13.02 20.15
CA PRO A 40 -1.85 -13.22 19.02
C PRO A 40 -1.58 -11.94 18.23
N GLN A 41 -2.55 -11.02 18.14
CA GLN A 41 -2.40 -9.72 17.49
C GLN A 41 -1.30 -8.90 18.15
N GLU A 42 -1.31 -8.83 19.48
CA GLU A 42 -0.31 -8.10 20.25
C GLU A 42 1.06 -8.76 20.11
N ARG A 43 1.14 -10.10 20.18
CA ARG A 43 2.41 -10.83 20.00
C ARG A 43 3.03 -10.59 18.63
N LEU A 44 2.22 -10.69 17.57
CA LEU A 44 2.68 -10.43 16.21
C LEU A 44 3.09 -8.98 16.01
N PHE A 45 2.32 -8.03 16.56
CA PHE A 45 2.64 -6.62 16.49
C PHE A 45 3.98 -6.31 17.20
N GLN A 46 4.22 -6.86 18.38
CA GLN A 46 5.49 -6.68 19.10
C GLN A 46 6.67 -7.28 18.34
N GLU A 47 6.52 -8.48 17.78
CA GLU A 47 7.58 -9.09 16.96
C GLU A 47 7.84 -8.28 15.68
N GLN A 48 6.80 -7.73 15.06
CA GLN A 48 6.92 -6.84 13.90
C GLN A 48 7.63 -5.53 14.26
N LEU A 49 7.27 -4.90 15.38
CA LEU A 49 7.96 -3.70 15.90
C LEU A 49 9.44 -3.98 16.18
N ARG A 50 9.74 -5.10 16.84
CA ARG A 50 11.13 -5.52 17.09
C ARG A 50 11.94 -5.62 15.79
N ARG A 51 11.35 -6.16 14.71
CA ARG A 51 12.01 -6.23 13.39
C ARG A 51 12.24 -4.86 12.78
N PHE A 52 11.32 -3.91 12.97
CA PHE A 52 11.53 -2.54 12.52
C PHE A 52 12.67 -1.86 13.30
N ASP A 53 12.76 -2.08 14.62
CA ASP A 53 13.83 -1.56 15.47
C ASP A 53 15.21 -2.15 15.13
N GLU A 54 15.23 -3.41 14.66
CA GLU A 54 16.43 -4.11 14.17
C GLU A 54 16.77 -3.80 12.71
N GLU A 55 16.08 -2.85 12.08
CA GLU A 55 16.24 -2.49 10.66
C GLU A 55 15.95 -3.64 9.67
N ARG A 56 15.30 -4.71 10.13
CA ARG A 56 14.90 -5.89 9.34
C ARG A 56 13.53 -5.68 8.67
N ARG A 57 13.44 -4.61 7.88
CA ARG A 57 12.17 -4.12 7.35
C ARG A 57 11.47 -5.09 6.41
N VAL A 58 12.22 -5.83 5.58
CA VAL A 58 11.67 -6.89 4.72
C VAL A 58 11.04 -7.98 5.60
N ASP A 59 11.78 -8.47 6.60
CA ASP A 59 11.30 -9.51 7.52
C ASP A 59 10.07 -9.06 8.32
N ALA A 60 9.94 -7.75 8.60
CA ALA A 60 8.79 -7.18 9.31
C ALA A 60 7.47 -7.34 8.54
N PHE A 61 7.51 -7.63 7.24
CA PHE A 61 6.32 -7.93 6.42
C PHE A 61 6.19 -9.43 6.07
N HIS A 62 7.09 -10.28 6.58
CA HIS A 62 7.10 -11.71 6.32
C HIS A 62 6.19 -12.48 7.30
N TRP A 63 4.88 -12.42 7.08
CA TRP A 63 3.87 -13.02 7.96
C TRP A 63 4.06 -14.50 8.31
N ASP A 64 4.51 -15.35 7.37
CA ASP A 64 4.78 -16.77 7.68
C ASP A 64 5.87 -16.92 8.76
N ASP A 65 6.88 -16.05 8.71
CA ASP A 65 8.02 -16.11 9.63
C ASP A 65 7.69 -15.39 10.94
N LEU A 66 6.97 -14.27 10.89
CA LEU A 66 6.42 -13.63 12.10
C LEU A 66 5.65 -14.63 12.96
N VAL A 67 4.70 -15.35 12.35
CA VAL A 67 3.89 -16.35 13.05
C VAL A 67 4.75 -17.51 13.56
N LEU A 68 5.67 -18.02 12.73
CA LEU A 68 6.58 -19.09 13.13
C LEU A 68 7.45 -18.70 14.34
N GLN A 69 8.02 -17.49 14.35
CA GLN A 69 8.86 -17.03 15.47
C GLN A 69 8.05 -16.85 16.74
N VAL A 70 6.83 -16.29 16.65
CA VAL A 70 5.94 -16.15 17.82
C VAL A 70 5.56 -17.52 18.38
N LEU A 71 5.16 -18.47 17.54
CA LEU A 71 4.84 -19.84 17.98
C LEU A 71 6.03 -20.51 18.66
N ARG A 72 7.23 -20.39 18.09
CA ARG A 72 8.46 -20.96 18.67
C ARG A 72 8.83 -20.33 20.01
N ALA A 73 8.71 -19.01 20.14
CA ALA A 73 8.99 -18.30 21.39
C ALA A 73 8.08 -18.75 22.54
N GLU A 74 6.85 -19.17 22.21
CA GLU A 74 5.86 -19.68 23.16
C GLU A 74 5.92 -21.22 23.29
N GLY A 75 6.96 -21.87 22.74
CA GLY A 75 7.18 -23.32 22.86
C GLY A 75 6.25 -24.19 22.01
N VAL A 76 5.52 -23.60 21.06
CA VAL A 76 4.57 -24.30 20.20
C VAL A 76 5.28 -24.81 18.93
N GLN A 77 5.26 -26.13 18.72
CA GLN A 77 5.78 -26.77 17.50
C GLN A 77 4.70 -26.86 16.42
N ALA A 78 4.40 -25.73 15.79
CA ALA A 78 3.45 -25.64 14.69
C ALA A 78 3.91 -24.61 13.65
N SER A 79 3.30 -24.65 12.47
CA SER A 79 3.47 -23.63 11.43
C SER A 79 2.11 -23.29 10.82
N ILE A 80 1.87 -22.01 10.60
CA ILE A 80 0.72 -21.51 9.84
C ILE A 80 1.29 -20.86 8.59
N VAL A 81 0.94 -21.40 7.43
CA VAL A 81 1.40 -20.92 6.12
C VAL A 81 0.29 -20.11 5.47
N MET A 82 0.60 -18.87 5.08
CA MET A 82 -0.41 -17.95 4.54
C MET A 82 -1.01 -18.46 3.23
N ALA A 83 -0.21 -19.10 2.37
CA ALA A 83 -0.70 -19.69 1.14
C ALA A 83 -1.78 -20.76 1.41
N ASP A 84 -1.53 -21.68 2.35
CA ASP A 84 -2.49 -22.72 2.72
C ASP A 84 -3.75 -22.12 3.37
N LEU A 85 -3.58 -21.07 4.19
CA LEU A 85 -4.69 -20.38 4.84
C LEU A 85 -5.60 -19.68 3.81
N ILE A 86 -5.02 -19.04 2.79
CA ILE A 86 -5.75 -18.37 1.70
C ILE A 86 -6.52 -19.38 0.84
N GLU A 87 -6.04 -20.61 0.71
CA GLU A 87 -6.70 -21.69 -0.02
C GLU A 87 -7.87 -22.33 0.75
N ARG A 88 -7.98 -22.12 2.06
CA ARG A 88 -9.12 -22.64 2.83
C ARG A 88 -10.43 -22.03 2.33
N GLU A 89 -11.47 -22.87 2.21
CA GLU A 89 -12.73 -22.46 1.58
C GLU A 89 -13.41 -21.29 2.30
N ASP A 90 -13.31 -21.19 3.63
CA ASP A 90 -13.86 -20.06 4.38
C ASP A 90 -13.18 -18.73 4.05
N VAL A 91 -11.85 -18.74 3.89
CA VAL A 91 -11.05 -17.55 3.50
C VAL A 91 -11.24 -17.24 2.02
N ALA A 92 -11.07 -18.25 1.16
CA ALA A 92 -11.19 -18.12 -0.29
C ALA A 92 -12.56 -17.60 -0.72
N LYS A 93 -13.64 -18.04 -0.06
CA LYS A 93 -14.99 -17.52 -0.30
C LYS A 93 -15.08 -16.03 0.01
N ALA A 94 -14.60 -15.60 1.17
CA ALA A 94 -14.62 -14.18 1.54
C ALA A 94 -13.82 -13.33 0.54
N LEU A 95 -12.65 -13.80 0.11
CA LEU A 95 -11.83 -13.13 -0.90
C LEU A 95 -12.49 -13.04 -2.28
N ARG A 96 -13.26 -14.05 -2.70
CA ARG A 96 -14.03 -14.00 -3.96
C ARG A 96 -15.18 -12.99 -3.93
N GLU A 97 -15.70 -12.69 -2.74
CA GLU A 97 -16.78 -11.71 -2.55
C GLU A 97 -16.24 -10.28 -2.37
N GLU A 98 -14.95 -10.14 -2.03
CA GLU A 98 -14.25 -8.86 -1.89
C GLU A 98 -14.01 -8.18 -3.24
N LYS A 99 -13.95 -6.85 -3.25
CA LYS A 99 -13.82 -6.06 -4.49
C LYS A 99 -12.77 -4.98 -4.35
N LEU A 100 -12.15 -4.65 -5.47
CA LEU A 100 -11.41 -3.38 -5.59
C LEU A 100 -12.36 -2.20 -5.38
N PHE A 101 -11.81 -1.03 -5.07
CA PHE A 101 -12.62 0.19 -5.03
C PHE A 101 -13.33 0.43 -6.38
N PRO A 102 -14.57 0.98 -6.38
CA PRO A 102 -15.43 1.00 -7.57
C PRO A 102 -14.83 1.66 -8.81
N ASP A 103 -13.94 2.63 -8.64
CA ASP A 103 -13.27 3.41 -9.68
C ASP A 103 -12.04 2.72 -10.29
N VAL A 104 -11.48 1.72 -9.61
CA VAL A 104 -10.17 1.17 -9.95
C VAL A 104 -10.16 0.54 -11.34
N ILE A 105 -11.12 -0.35 -11.64
CA ILE A 105 -11.14 -1.06 -12.93
C ILE A 105 -11.24 -0.08 -14.11
N ALA A 106 -12.09 0.94 -14.01
CA ALA A 106 -12.27 1.94 -15.05
C ALA A 106 -11.01 2.79 -15.22
N GLY A 107 -10.43 3.27 -14.11
CA GLY A 107 -9.21 4.06 -14.11
C GLY A 107 -8.01 3.30 -14.70
N LEU A 108 -7.79 2.05 -14.28
CA LEU A 108 -6.71 1.21 -14.83
C LEU A 108 -6.88 0.99 -16.34
N ARG A 109 -8.10 0.75 -16.83
CA ARG A 109 -8.37 0.63 -18.27
C ARG A 109 -8.04 1.92 -19.02
N ALA A 110 -8.40 3.07 -18.48
CA ALA A 110 -8.12 4.36 -19.09
C ALA A 110 -6.60 4.64 -19.16
N ILE A 111 -5.86 4.30 -18.11
CA ILE A 111 -4.39 4.40 -18.09
C ILE A 111 -3.76 3.49 -19.16
N ARG A 112 -4.21 2.23 -19.24
CA ARG A 112 -3.71 1.28 -20.24
C ARG A 112 -4.02 1.74 -21.67
N ALA A 113 -5.16 2.37 -21.90
CA ALA A 113 -5.52 2.94 -23.20
C ALA A 113 -4.62 4.12 -23.63
N LEU A 114 -3.98 4.80 -22.67
CA LEU A 114 -2.93 5.80 -22.94
C LEU A 114 -1.56 5.19 -23.24
N GLY A 115 -1.41 3.86 -23.15
CA GLY A 115 -0.17 3.15 -23.46
C GLY A 115 0.82 3.03 -22.29
N PHE A 116 0.36 3.21 -21.05
CA PHE A 116 1.18 2.99 -19.85
C PHE A 116 1.05 1.56 -19.33
N GLY A 117 2.15 1.03 -18.80
CA GLY A 117 2.14 -0.17 -17.97
C GLY A 117 1.52 0.12 -16.61
N ILE A 118 1.05 -0.93 -15.92
CA ILE A 118 0.35 -0.83 -14.64
C ILE A 118 0.92 -1.88 -13.70
N SER A 119 1.49 -1.43 -12.58
CA SER A 119 2.13 -2.32 -11.62
C SER A 119 1.75 -2.00 -10.18
N VAL A 120 1.75 -3.02 -9.32
CA VAL A 120 1.60 -2.84 -7.87
C VAL A 120 2.97 -2.83 -7.22
N LEU A 121 3.20 -1.84 -6.35
CA LEU A 121 4.37 -1.70 -5.50
C LEU A 121 3.91 -1.51 -4.05
N THR A 122 3.96 -2.60 -3.28
CA THR A 122 3.42 -2.69 -1.91
C THR A 122 4.53 -3.01 -0.90
N ASN A 123 4.29 -2.70 0.38
CA ASN A 123 5.12 -3.20 1.49
C ASN A 123 4.71 -4.62 1.93
N GLY A 124 3.51 -5.10 1.59
CA GLY A 124 3.15 -6.50 1.78
C GLY A 124 3.95 -7.41 0.85
N HIS A 125 4.30 -8.62 1.29
CA HIS A 125 4.99 -9.56 0.41
C HIS A 125 4.15 -9.88 -0.83
N ALA A 126 4.76 -9.78 -2.00
CA ALA A 126 4.10 -9.96 -3.29
C ALA A 126 3.43 -11.33 -3.41
N ARG A 127 4.00 -12.38 -2.80
CA ARG A 127 3.38 -13.71 -2.81
C ARG A 127 2.01 -13.74 -2.12
N TYR A 128 1.83 -13.01 -1.02
CA TYR A 128 0.54 -12.95 -0.32
C TYR A 128 -0.47 -12.17 -1.14
N GLN A 129 -0.04 -11.01 -1.66
CA GLN A 129 -0.92 -10.13 -2.41
C GLN A 129 -1.34 -10.75 -3.74
N ARG A 130 -0.45 -11.49 -4.41
CA ARG A 130 -0.81 -12.29 -5.60
C ARG A 130 -1.84 -13.36 -5.27
N ALA A 131 -1.68 -14.09 -4.17
CA ALA A 131 -2.65 -15.12 -3.78
C ALA A 131 -4.03 -14.51 -3.47
N VAL A 132 -4.06 -13.39 -2.74
CA VAL A 132 -5.29 -12.63 -2.45
C VAL A 132 -5.95 -12.12 -3.74
N PHE A 133 -5.19 -11.46 -4.61
CA PHE A 133 -5.71 -10.91 -5.87
C PHE A 133 -6.15 -11.99 -6.85
N ALA A 134 -5.52 -13.16 -6.86
CA ALA A 134 -5.95 -14.30 -7.64
C ALA A 134 -7.32 -14.82 -7.17
N LYS A 135 -7.56 -14.88 -5.84
CA LYS A 135 -8.89 -15.24 -5.31
C LYS A 135 -9.94 -14.18 -5.62
N MET A 136 -9.58 -12.91 -5.61
CA MET A 136 -10.46 -11.81 -6.02
C MET A 136 -10.68 -11.76 -7.55
N GLY A 137 -9.90 -12.49 -8.35
CA GLY A 137 -9.99 -12.50 -9.82
C GLY A 137 -9.46 -11.23 -10.49
N VAL A 138 -8.51 -10.53 -9.87
CA VAL A 138 -7.99 -9.22 -10.33
C VAL A 138 -6.47 -9.19 -10.53
N ASP A 139 -5.78 -10.30 -10.31
CA ASP A 139 -4.33 -10.44 -10.48
C ASP A 139 -3.86 -10.13 -11.91
N THR A 140 -4.67 -10.47 -12.91
CA THR A 140 -4.38 -10.25 -14.34
C THR A 140 -4.45 -8.79 -14.79
N LEU A 141 -4.88 -7.86 -13.93
CA LEU A 141 -4.97 -6.43 -14.26
C LEU A 141 -3.60 -5.73 -14.29
N PHE A 142 -2.61 -6.32 -13.60
CA PHE A 142 -1.31 -5.72 -13.34
C PHE A 142 -0.21 -6.47 -14.11
N ASP A 143 0.72 -5.72 -14.70
CA ASP A 143 1.84 -6.28 -15.45
C ASP A 143 2.88 -6.91 -14.51
N VAL A 144 3.10 -6.29 -13.34
CA VAL A 144 3.79 -6.91 -12.20
C VAL A 144 3.17 -6.49 -10.86
N ILE A 145 3.29 -7.39 -9.88
CA ILE A 145 3.05 -7.10 -8.47
C ILE A 145 4.38 -7.33 -7.76
N VAL A 146 4.94 -6.29 -7.15
CA VAL A 146 6.22 -6.34 -6.45
C VAL A 146 6.06 -5.88 -5.01
N GLY A 147 6.78 -6.55 -4.12
CA GLY A 147 6.82 -6.32 -2.69
C GLY A 147 8.22 -6.64 -2.16
N PRO A 148 8.49 -6.46 -0.88
CA PRO A 148 9.86 -6.52 -0.35
C PRO A 148 10.50 -7.90 -0.44
N ASP A 149 9.71 -8.98 -0.51
CA ASP A 149 10.19 -10.33 -0.81
C ASP A 149 10.78 -10.49 -2.21
N VAL A 150 10.37 -9.65 -3.15
CA VAL A 150 10.89 -9.62 -4.53
C VAL A 150 12.03 -8.61 -4.67
N LEU A 151 11.97 -7.50 -3.93
CA LEU A 151 12.88 -6.36 -4.09
C LEU A 151 14.11 -6.43 -3.15
N GLY A 152 14.02 -7.18 -2.05
CA GLY A 152 15.03 -7.16 -0.97
C GLY A 152 15.05 -5.86 -0.16
N ILE A 153 14.20 -4.89 -0.50
CA ILE A 153 14.01 -3.60 0.16
C ILE A 153 12.51 -3.25 0.17
N SER A 154 12.09 -2.35 1.05
CA SER A 154 10.70 -1.90 1.16
C SER A 154 10.61 -0.38 1.17
N LYS A 155 9.41 0.18 0.91
CA LYS A 155 9.13 1.59 1.21
C LYS A 155 9.38 1.80 2.72
N PRO A 156 10.10 2.86 3.14
CA PRO A 156 10.36 4.11 2.43
C PRO A 156 11.75 4.21 1.76
N ASN A 157 12.41 3.11 1.43
CA ASN A 157 13.64 3.19 0.62
C ASN A 157 13.27 3.61 -0.82
N PRO A 158 13.72 4.77 -1.34
CA PRO A 158 13.35 5.24 -2.68
C PRO A 158 13.86 4.34 -3.81
N ALA A 159 14.88 3.51 -3.57
CA ALA A 159 15.41 2.58 -4.56
C ALA A 159 14.41 1.50 -5.00
N VAL A 160 13.28 1.34 -4.29
CA VAL A 160 12.18 0.45 -4.72
C VAL A 160 11.67 0.79 -6.11
N PHE A 161 11.74 2.06 -6.52
CA PHE A 161 11.19 2.54 -7.79
C PHE A 161 12.13 2.36 -8.99
N THR A 162 13.42 2.16 -8.75
CA THR A 162 14.42 1.92 -9.80
C THR A 162 14.83 0.45 -9.89
N HIS A 163 14.19 -0.42 -9.10
CA HIS A 163 14.48 -1.84 -9.07
C HIS A 163 14.07 -2.54 -10.38
N GLU A 164 14.92 -3.43 -10.88
CA GLU A 164 14.75 -4.09 -12.20
C GLU A 164 13.44 -4.89 -12.33
N SER A 165 12.94 -5.46 -11.23
CA SER A 165 11.66 -6.18 -11.16
C SER A 165 10.45 -5.37 -11.62
N LEU A 166 10.53 -4.04 -11.65
CA LEU A 166 9.48 -3.16 -12.17
C LEU A 166 9.43 -3.15 -13.71
N LYS A 167 10.47 -3.61 -14.41
CA LYS A 167 10.56 -3.80 -15.88
C LYS A 167 10.48 -2.53 -16.75
N LEU A 168 9.84 -1.47 -16.29
CA LEU A 168 9.65 -0.20 -17.00
C LEU A 168 9.99 0.98 -16.09
N PRO A 169 10.47 2.11 -16.64
CA PRO A 169 10.57 3.36 -15.90
C PRO A 169 9.22 3.78 -15.30
N VAL A 170 9.25 4.27 -14.06
CA VAL A 170 8.04 4.69 -13.33
C VAL A 170 7.75 6.16 -13.62
N ARG A 171 6.58 6.43 -14.20
CA ARG A 171 6.10 7.77 -14.52
C ARG A 171 5.57 8.50 -13.28
N MET A 172 4.82 7.78 -12.45
CA MET A 172 4.31 8.25 -11.17
C MET A 172 4.00 7.06 -10.26
N HIS A 173 3.99 7.33 -8.96
CA HIS A 173 3.47 6.42 -7.95
C HIS A 173 2.18 6.99 -7.35
N VAL A 174 1.18 6.14 -7.21
CA VAL A 174 -0.12 6.47 -6.63
C VAL A 174 -0.30 5.66 -5.36
N GLY A 175 -0.52 6.33 -4.24
CA GLY A 175 -0.76 5.69 -2.94
C GLY A 175 -1.58 6.58 -2.01
N ASP A 176 -2.04 6.05 -0.89
CA ASP A 176 -2.88 6.77 0.07
C ASP A 176 -2.07 7.37 1.23
N LEU A 177 -0.85 6.88 1.48
CA LEU A 177 0.00 7.34 2.58
C LEU A 177 0.99 8.41 2.12
N LEU A 178 0.95 9.58 2.75
CA LEU A 178 1.88 10.67 2.46
C LEU A 178 3.34 10.27 2.70
N THR A 179 3.56 9.43 3.72
CA THR A 179 4.91 9.08 4.18
C THR A 179 5.53 7.87 3.49
N GLN A 180 4.70 6.91 3.08
CA GLN A 180 5.16 5.65 2.48
C GLN A 180 5.01 5.63 0.96
N ASP A 181 4.17 6.49 0.40
CA ASP A 181 3.94 6.53 -1.04
C ASP A 181 4.44 7.85 -1.64
N VAL A 182 3.88 8.98 -1.18
CA VAL A 182 4.18 10.29 -1.75
C VAL A 182 5.64 10.71 -1.51
N ALA A 183 6.07 10.72 -0.24
CA ALA A 183 7.43 11.12 0.12
C ALA A 183 8.49 10.22 -0.50
N VAL A 184 8.22 8.92 -0.57
CA VAL A 184 9.16 7.92 -1.09
C VAL A 184 9.31 8.06 -2.60
N ALA A 185 8.20 8.28 -3.32
CA ALA A 185 8.22 8.53 -4.75
C ALA A 185 8.99 9.82 -5.06
N LYS A 186 8.70 10.91 -4.36
CA LYS A 186 9.38 12.19 -4.55
C LYS A 186 10.87 12.10 -4.23
N GLY A 187 11.24 11.38 -3.16
CA GLY A 187 12.64 11.10 -2.84
C GLY A 187 13.39 10.29 -3.92
N ALA A 188 12.67 9.56 -4.77
CA ALA A 188 13.21 8.88 -5.95
C ALA A 188 13.18 9.73 -7.23
N GLY A 189 12.76 10.99 -7.16
CA GLY A 189 12.55 11.86 -8.33
C GLY A 189 11.32 11.50 -9.17
N ILE A 190 10.39 10.74 -8.60
CA ILE A 190 9.16 10.29 -9.25
C ILE A 190 7.99 11.09 -8.71
N ARG A 191 7.02 11.38 -9.59
CA ARG A 191 5.81 12.09 -9.21
C ARG A 191 5.01 11.28 -8.19
N GLY A 192 4.79 11.86 -7.00
CA GLY A 192 4.01 11.27 -5.91
C GLY A 192 2.57 11.78 -5.93
N VAL A 193 1.62 10.89 -6.20
CA VAL A 193 0.19 11.21 -6.24
C VAL A 193 -0.51 10.58 -5.05
N MET A 194 -1.20 11.39 -4.26
CA MET A 194 -2.03 10.91 -3.17
C MET A 194 -3.42 10.53 -3.71
N VAL A 195 -3.89 9.31 -3.46
CA VAL A 195 -5.31 8.98 -3.60
C VAL A 195 -6.03 9.17 -2.27
N ALA A 196 -6.95 10.12 -2.23
CA ALA A 196 -7.79 10.39 -1.08
C ALA A 196 -9.01 9.46 -1.09
N ARG A 197 -8.98 8.41 -0.27
CA ARG A 197 -10.13 7.53 -0.06
C ARG A 197 -11.02 7.99 1.11
N PRO A 198 -12.35 7.84 0.97
CA PRO A 198 -13.27 8.07 2.09
C PRO A 198 -12.88 7.25 3.32
N ARG A 199 -13.01 7.85 4.51
CA ARG A 199 -12.67 7.25 5.83
C ARG A 199 -11.17 7.03 6.08
N GLN A 200 -10.32 7.13 5.07
CA GLN A 200 -8.87 7.06 5.23
C GLN A 200 -8.25 8.45 5.36
N THR A 201 -8.86 9.46 4.77
CA THR A 201 -8.45 10.87 4.96
C THR A 201 -9.08 11.51 6.20
N VAL A 202 -8.46 12.57 6.72
CA VAL A 202 -9.07 13.45 7.75
C VAL A 202 -10.27 14.24 7.20
N ASP A 203 -11.13 14.70 8.11
CA ASP A 203 -12.32 15.49 7.77
C ASP A 203 -11.96 16.76 6.99
N GLY A 204 -12.76 17.07 5.96
CA GLY A 204 -12.58 18.26 5.14
C GLY A 204 -11.81 18.05 3.83
N PHE A 205 -11.17 16.90 3.62
CA PHE A 205 -10.53 16.56 2.33
C PHE A 205 -11.48 16.71 1.14
N GLU A 206 -12.75 16.30 1.30
CA GLU A 206 -13.79 16.42 0.27
C GLU A 206 -13.95 17.85 -0.30
N ARG A 207 -13.61 18.89 0.47
CA ARG A 207 -13.64 20.29 0.01
C ARG A 207 -12.64 20.57 -1.11
N LEU A 208 -11.59 19.76 -1.22
CA LEU A 208 -10.60 19.86 -2.30
C LEU A 208 -11.18 19.45 -3.67
N ARG A 209 -12.33 18.77 -3.73
CA ARG A 209 -13.00 18.46 -5.02
C ARG A 209 -13.36 19.69 -5.84
N ALA A 210 -13.41 20.88 -5.23
CA ALA A 210 -13.61 22.14 -5.93
C ALA A 210 -12.44 22.53 -6.87
N TYR A 211 -11.29 21.84 -6.78
CA TYR A 211 -10.09 22.10 -7.57
C TYR A 211 -9.75 20.89 -8.44
N SER A 212 -9.02 21.11 -9.54
CA SER A 212 -8.50 20.02 -10.36
C SER A 212 -7.44 19.20 -9.61
N PRO A 213 -7.21 17.92 -9.95
CA PRO A 213 -6.26 17.06 -9.25
C PRO A 213 -4.87 17.66 -9.00
N ALA A 214 -4.32 18.40 -9.98
CA ALA A 214 -3.01 19.03 -9.88
C ALA A 214 -3.00 20.33 -9.04
N GLU A 215 -4.16 20.98 -8.88
CA GLU A 215 -4.32 22.21 -8.09
C GLU A 215 -4.63 21.91 -6.62
N ARG A 216 -5.24 20.77 -6.32
CA ARG A 216 -5.65 20.36 -4.96
C ARG A 216 -4.56 20.49 -3.91
N PRO A 217 -3.31 20.03 -4.09
CA PRO A 217 -2.27 20.20 -3.08
C PRO A 217 -2.00 21.67 -2.74
N ARG A 218 -2.18 22.58 -3.70
CA ARG A 218 -1.87 24.01 -3.57
C ARG A 218 -3.07 24.87 -3.14
N ALA A 219 -4.25 24.28 -2.98
CA ALA A 219 -5.41 24.99 -2.47
C ALA A 219 -5.11 25.52 -1.05
N ALA A 220 -5.61 26.71 -0.71
CA ALA A 220 -5.28 27.38 0.55
C ALA A 220 -5.56 26.53 1.81
N LEU A 221 -6.56 25.64 1.74
CA LEU A 221 -6.93 24.75 2.85
C LEU A 221 -6.10 23.45 2.91
N ALA A 222 -5.36 23.10 1.84
CA ALA A 222 -4.73 21.80 1.68
C ALA A 222 -3.55 21.58 2.63
N SER A 223 -2.68 22.59 2.83
CA SER A 223 -1.49 22.44 3.70
C SER A 223 -1.87 22.02 5.13
N GLY A 224 -2.93 22.61 5.69
CA GLY A 224 -3.44 22.22 7.00
C GLY A 224 -4.02 20.80 7.04
N LEU A 225 -4.78 20.42 6.01
CA LEU A 225 -5.33 19.06 5.90
C LEU A 225 -4.25 18.00 5.73
N LEU A 226 -3.24 18.27 4.90
CA LEU A 226 -2.09 17.38 4.68
C LEU A 226 -1.29 17.20 5.97
N LEU A 227 -1.09 18.27 6.75
CA LEU A 227 -0.41 18.15 8.05
C LEU A 227 -1.20 17.27 9.02
N GLN A 228 -2.52 17.47 9.13
CA GLN A 228 -3.37 16.63 9.97
C GLN A 228 -3.39 15.17 9.51
N GLN A 229 -3.42 14.94 8.21
CA GLN A 229 -3.33 13.60 7.62
C GLN A 229 -1.99 12.94 7.95
N TYR A 230 -0.89 13.67 7.77
CA TYR A 230 0.44 13.21 8.10
C TYR A 230 0.55 12.84 9.59
N GLU A 231 0.04 13.68 10.49
CA GLU A 231 0.01 13.42 11.92
C GLU A 231 -0.82 12.17 12.26
N LYS A 232 -1.97 11.99 11.60
CA LYS A 232 -2.82 10.80 11.74
C LYS A 232 -2.03 9.54 11.37
N GLU A 233 -1.30 9.54 10.26
CA GLU A 233 -0.46 8.42 9.81
C GLU A 233 0.68 8.12 10.80
N HIS A 234 1.33 9.16 11.32
CA HIS A 234 2.48 9.02 12.23
C HIS A 234 2.15 8.48 13.62
N ARG A 235 0.95 8.74 14.15
CA ARG A 235 0.54 8.17 15.45
C ARG A 235 0.55 6.64 15.45
N TYR A 236 0.37 6.01 14.29
CA TYR A 236 0.42 4.56 14.16
C TYR A 236 1.83 4.01 13.90
N LEU A 237 2.76 4.84 13.40
CA LEU A 237 4.10 4.43 12.98
C LEU A 237 5.22 4.73 14.00
N ALA A 238 4.89 5.31 15.16
CA ALA A 238 5.82 5.66 16.25
C ALA A 238 7.09 6.43 15.82
N ARG A 239 6.98 7.28 14.78
CA ARG A 239 8.09 8.08 14.23
C ARG A 239 7.95 9.56 14.58
N PRO A 240 9.06 10.30 14.76
CA PRO A 240 9.01 11.73 15.03
C PRO A 240 8.27 12.48 13.91
N LEU A 241 7.46 13.47 14.30
CA LEU A 241 6.74 14.34 13.38
C LEU A 241 7.72 15.24 12.60
N PRO A 242 7.46 15.56 11.33
CA PRO A 242 8.22 16.51 10.55
C PRO A 242 8.05 17.91 11.15
N PRO A 243 8.98 18.83 10.86
CA PRO A 243 8.77 20.23 11.17
C PRO A 243 7.51 20.74 10.47
N ALA A 244 6.58 21.31 11.23
CA ALA A 244 5.40 21.99 10.69
C ALA A 244 5.78 23.37 10.12
N PRO A 245 5.11 23.87 9.05
CA PRO A 245 4.04 23.24 8.27
C PRO A 245 4.53 22.36 7.10
N LEU A 246 3.69 21.45 6.60
CA LEU A 246 3.94 20.80 5.30
C LEU A 246 3.75 21.83 4.18
N THR A 247 4.80 22.01 3.38
CA THR A 247 4.85 22.97 2.26
C THR A 247 5.25 22.25 0.97
N SER A 248 5.27 22.95 -0.16
CA SER A 248 5.74 22.38 -1.44
C SER A 248 7.15 21.81 -1.38
N GLU A 249 7.98 22.35 -0.48
CA GLU A 249 9.36 21.88 -0.24
C GLU A 249 9.43 20.60 0.60
N SER A 250 8.31 20.16 1.18
CA SER A 250 8.25 18.92 1.96
C SER A 250 8.14 17.70 1.03
N ASP A 251 8.92 16.65 1.31
CA ASP A 251 8.86 15.40 0.55
C ASP A 251 7.45 14.79 0.56
N ALA A 252 6.75 14.86 1.70
CA ALA A 252 5.39 14.34 1.85
C ALA A 252 4.30 15.23 1.23
N PHE A 253 4.64 16.33 0.56
CA PHE A 253 3.67 17.17 -0.13
C PHE A 253 3.39 16.62 -1.54
N PRO A 254 2.16 16.18 -1.84
CA PRO A 254 1.86 15.48 -3.08
C PRO A 254 1.89 16.40 -4.30
N ASP A 255 2.30 15.84 -5.44
CA ASP A 255 2.28 16.54 -6.74
C ASP A 255 0.85 16.67 -7.29
N ALA A 256 -0.03 15.77 -6.88
CA ALA A 256 -1.47 15.82 -7.15
C ALA A 256 -2.23 15.02 -6.09
N ILE A 257 -3.50 15.37 -5.88
CA ILE A 257 -4.42 14.59 -5.06
C ILE A 257 -5.56 14.13 -5.98
N VAL A 258 -5.85 12.83 -6.01
CA VAL A 258 -7.00 12.26 -6.71
C VAL A 258 -7.98 11.67 -5.72
N PHE A 259 -9.28 11.74 -6.01
CA PHE A 259 -10.33 11.03 -5.28
C PHE A 259 -10.80 9.77 -6.01
N SER A 260 -10.38 9.62 -7.27
CA SER A 260 -10.65 8.46 -8.11
C SER A 260 -9.44 8.18 -9.01
N ILE A 261 -9.13 6.90 -9.24
CA ILE A 261 -8.14 6.44 -10.21
C ILE A 261 -8.50 6.92 -11.63
N GLU A 262 -9.78 7.17 -11.90
CA GLU A 262 -10.26 7.72 -13.17
C GLU A 262 -9.77 9.16 -13.44
N GLU A 263 -9.22 9.86 -12.44
CA GLU A 263 -8.64 11.20 -12.61
C GLU A 263 -7.17 11.17 -13.07
N LEU A 264 -6.49 10.03 -12.98
CA LEU A 264 -5.08 9.88 -13.35
C LEU A 264 -4.78 10.08 -14.85
N PRO A 265 -5.63 9.66 -15.80
CA PRO A 265 -5.41 9.89 -17.23
C PRO A 265 -5.12 11.35 -17.59
N ASP A 266 -5.75 12.32 -16.91
CA ASP A 266 -5.51 13.74 -17.16
C ASP A 266 -4.11 14.17 -16.69
N LEU A 267 -3.65 13.60 -15.57
CA LEU A 267 -2.30 13.86 -15.03
C LEU A 267 -1.19 13.21 -15.86
N LEU A 268 -1.49 12.15 -16.61
CA LEU A 268 -0.53 11.43 -17.44
C LEU A 268 -0.29 12.09 -18.80
N ARG A 269 -1.25 12.90 -19.28
CA ARG A 269 -1.12 13.65 -20.55
C ARG A 269 -0.17 14.85 -20.43
N THR A 270 0.08 15.31 -19.23
CA THR A 270 1.06 16.37 -18.95
C THR A 270 2.44 15.75 -18.71
N PRO A 271 3.51 16.26 -19.34
CA PRO A 271 4.89 15.78 -19.15
C PRO A 271 5.43 16.04 -17.74
#